data_AF-X1BLT1-F1
#
_entry.id   AF-X1BLT1-F1
#
_cell.length_a   1.000
_cell.length_b   1.000
_cell.length_c   1.000
_cell.angle_alpha   90.00
_cell.angle_beta   90.00
_cell.angle_gamma   90.00
#
_symmetry.space_group_name_H-M   'P 1'
#
loop_
_entity.id
_entity.type
_entity.pdbx_description
1 polymer ?
#
loop_
_entity_poly.entity_id
_entity_poly.type
_entity_poly.pdbx_seq_one_letter_code
_entity_poly.pdbx_strand_id
1 'polypeptide(L)'
;MAAKKAPAKKVEVAPQQEVVVKAATKVQPAKPSWEIKDRTYILTSNRSPITFTIPSKHTSKHALLYFDKENGEQKEIRYATNQSSPFVKEQQGEATLGHIIFKDGALFVPKEKQNLQKVLSLYHPLKNKLYKELDQVEIAEDELDILELQIDALNAARGMDIDHAEAIL
;
A
#
# COMPACT_ATOMS: atom_id res chain seq x y z
N MET A 1 65.66 -37.36 54.37
CA MET A 1 65.36 -38.08 53.11
C MET A 1 64.63 -37.14 52.17
N ALA A 2 65.08 -37.10 50.90
CA ALA A 2 64.52 -36.61 49.62
C ALA A 2 63.31 -35.62 49.61
N ALA A 3 63.21 -34.59 48.76
CA ALA A 3 63.65 -34.52 47.37
C ALA A 3 63.91 -33.07 46.86
N LYS A 4 64.78 -32.97 45.85
CA LYS A 4 65.37 -31.76 45.24
C LYS A 4 64.79 -31.56 43.82
N LYS A 5 64.78 -30.31 43.36
CA LYS A 5 64.24 -29.72 42.10
C LYS A 5 64.60 -30.38 40.74
N ALA A 6 63.73 -30.05 39.75
CA ALA A 6 63.96 -29.68 38.32
C ALA A 6 63.46 -30.70 37.25
N PRO A 7 63.24 -30.33 35.95
CA PRO A 7 62.64 -29.12 35.35
C PRO A 7 61.74 -29.41 34.09
N ALA A 8 61.36 -28.32 33.41
CA ALA A 8 60.50 -28.12 32.22
C ALA A 8 60.63 -29.05 30.99
N LYS A 9 59.51 -29.14 30.23
CA LYS A 9 59.49 -29.40 28.77
C LYS A 9 58.59 -28.38 28.06
N LYS A 10 59.16 -27.66 27.09
CA LYS A 10 58.47 -27.07 25.92
C LYS A 10 58.56 -28.09 24.77
N VAL A 11 57.62 -28.07 23.82
CA VAL A 11 57.85 -28.17 22.35
C VAL A 11 56.52 -28.15 21.57
N GLU A 12 56.50 -27.25 20.58
CA GLU A 12 55.77 -27.17 19.28
C GLU A 12 54.36 -27.74 19.09
N VAL A 13 53.43 -26.88 18.64
CA VAL A 13 52.54 -27.16 17.50
C VAL A 13 52.26 -25.86 16.70
N ALA A 14 52.28 -25.99 15.38
CA ALA A 14 52.17 -25.02 14.30
C ALA A 14 50.79 -24.29 14.20
N PRO A 15 50.65 -23.25 13.33
CA PRO A 15 49.61 -22.21 13.41
C PRO A 15 48.31 -22.62 12.70
N GLN A 16 47.15 -22.30 13.27
CA GLN A 16 45.87 -22.44 12.58
C GLN A 16 44.93 -21.26 12.84
N GLN A 17 44.74 -20.52 11.74
CA GLN A 17 43.47 -20.00 11.21
C GLN A 17 42.82 -18.81 11.93
N GLU A 18 42.86 -17.68 11.22
CA GLU A 18 41.95 -16.55 11.35
C GLU A 18 40.51 -17.04 11.45
N VAL A 19 39.94 -16.98 12.65
CA VAL A 19 38.50 -17.03 12.83
C VAL A 19 37.97 -15.68 12.38
N VAL A 20 37.67 -15.58 11.08
CA VAL A 20 36.81 -14.54 10.53
C VAL A 20 35.47 -14.67 11.25
N VAL A 21 35.28 -13.82 12.25
CA VAL A 21 34.00 -13.56 12.90
C VAL A 21 33.08 -13.05 11.79
N LYS A 22 32.36 -13.96 11.13
CA LYS A 22 31.20 -13.62 10.30
C LYS A 22 30.16 -13.05 11.26
N ALA A 23 30.21 -11.73 11.41
CA ALA A 23 29.17 -10.93 12.02
C ALA A 23 27.84 -11.38 11.41
N ALA A 24 26.93 -11.85 12.26
CA ALA A 24 25.56 -12.12 11.88
C ALA A 24 24.95 -10.82 11.34
N THR A 25 24.83 -10.74 10.02
CA THR A 25 24.12 -9.67 9.34
C THR A 25 22.69 -9.71 9.86
N LYS A 26 22.32 -8.75 10.71
CA LYS A 26 20.92 -8.51 11.08
C LYS A 26 20.15 -8.30 9.78
N VAL A 27 19.42 -9.32 9.36
CA VAL A 27 18.44 -9.22 8.28
C VAL A 27 17.46 -8.16 8.73
N GLN A 28 17.54 -6.97 8.13
CA GLN A 28 16.55 -5.93 8.35
C GLN A 28 15.19 -6.55 7.98
N PRO A 29 14.16 -6.47 8.84
CA PRO A 29 12.86 -6.99 8.49
C PRO A 29 12.43 -6.30 7.21
N ALA A 30 12.19 -7.09 6.16
CA ALA A 30 11.68 -6.58 4.90
C ALA A 30 10.45 -5.73 5.22
N LYS A 31 10.46 -4.46 4.80
CA LYS A 31 9.28 -3.60 4.93
C LYS A 31 8.08 -4.39 4.41
N PRO A 32 6.95 -4.42 5.14
CA PRO A 32 5.77 -5.11 4.63
C PRO A 32 5.47 -4.53 3.25
N SER A 33 5.33 -5.39 2.25
CA SER A 33 5.06 -4.99 0.86
C SER A 33 3.74 -4.21 0.72
N TRP A 34 2.93 -4.15 1.78
CA TRP A 34 1.63 -3.49 1.81
C TRP A 34 1.49 -2.60 3.05
N GLU A 35 1.16 -1.34 2.85
CA GLU A 35 0.89 -0.37 3.91
C GLU A 35 -0.52 -0.57 4.49
N ILE A 36 -0.56 -0.85 5.80
CA ILE A 36 -1.78 -1.03 6.59
C ILE A 36 -2.24 0.36 7.07
N LYS A 37 -3.18 0.96 6.33
CA LYS A 37 -3.82 2.22 6.68
C LYS A 37 -5.32 2.17 6.44
N ASP A 38 -6.06 3.09 7.04
CA ASP A 38 -7.46 3.30 6.70
C ASP A 38 -7.53 3.91 5.30
N ARG A 39 -8.41 3.40 4.45
CA ARG A 39 -8.53 3.84 3.05
C ARG A 39 -9.96 4.24 2.75
N THR A 40 -10.11 5.35 2.05
CA THR A 40 -11.40 5.82 1.56
C THR A 40 -11.42 5.69 0.05
N TYR A 41 -12.46 5.07 -0.48
CA TYR A 41 -12.67 4.95 -1.92
C TYR A 41 -13.86 5.81 -2.32
N ILE A 42 -13.75 6.53 -3.42
CA ILE A 42 -14.78 7.40 -3.96
C ILE A 42 -15.14 6.99 -5.38
N LEU A 43 -16.43 7.08 -5.73
CA LEU A 43 -16.88 6.86 -7.09
C LEU A 43 -16.41 8.01 -7.99
N THR A 44 -15.89 7.68 -9.17
CA THR A 44 -15.45 8.67 -10.17
C THR A 44 -16.64 9.27 -10.94
N SER A 45 -17.84 8.70 -10.78
CA SER A 45 -19.03 9.20 -11.48
C SER A 45 -19.45 10.57 -10.95
N ASN A 46 -19.88 11.46 -11.84
CA ASN A 46 -20.42 12.79 -11.50
C ASN A 46 -21.78 12.73 -10.75
N ARG A 47 -22.23 11.52 -10.38
CA ARG A 47 -23.43 11.28 -9.57
C ARG A 47 -23.03 10.50 -8.32
N SER A 48 -23.55 10.94 -7.18
CA SER A 48 -23.47 10.27 -5.88
C SER A 48 -24.81 9.56 -5.60
N PRO A 49 -25.02 8.34 -6.10
CA PRO A 49 -26.19 7.56 -5.73
C PRO A 49 -26.18 7.27 -4.22
N ILE A 50 -27.37 7.19 -3.61
CA ILE A 50 -27.55 6.86 -2.18
C ILE A 50 -26.86 5.54 -1.85
N THR A 51 -27.02 4.53 -2.71
CA THR A 51 -26.30 3.26 -2.61
C THR A 51 -25.86 2.78 -3.99
N PHE A 52 -24.60 2.37 -4.11
CA PHE A 52 -24.07 1.73 -5.31
C PHE A 52 -23.27 0.48 -4.93
N THR A 53 -23.64 -0.66 -5.50
CA THR A 53 -23.02 -1.95 -5.16
C THR A 53 -22.15 -2.42 -6.31
N ILE A 54 -20.89 -2.74 -5.99
CA ILE A 54 -19.94 -3.34 -6.92
C ILE A 54 -19.97 -4.87 -6.79
N PRO A 55 -19.82 -5.63 -7.88
CA PRO A 55 -19.74 -7.09 -7.81
C PRO A 55 -18.60 -7.54 -6.88
N SER A 56 -18.89 -8.51 -6.02
CA SER A 56 -17.93 -9.06 -5.06
C SER A 56 -17.45 -10.48 -5.39
N LYS A 57 -18.06 -11.13 -6.40
CA LYS A 57 -17.69 -12.47 -6.87
C LYS A 57 -17.77 -12.57 -8.38
N HIS A 58 -16.91 -13.41 -8.96
CA HIS A 58 -17.05 -13.77 -10.36
C HIS A 58 -18.41 -14.43 -10.61
N THR A 59 -19.13 -13.92 -11.61
CA THR A 59 -20.42 -14.45 -12.07
C THR A 59 -20.41 -14.38 -13.59
N SER A 60 -21.26 -15.16 -14.27
CA SER A 60 -21.39 -15.10 -15.74
C SER A 60 -21.59 -13.68 -16.29
N LYS A 61 -22.25 -12.79 -15.54
CA LYS A 61 -22.45 -11.37 -15.92
C LYS A 61 -21.26 -10.46 -15.60
N HIS A 62 -20.44 -10.81 -14.61
CA HIS A 62 -19.38 -9.95 -14.07
C HIS A 62 -18.10 -10.75 -13.87
N ALA A 63 -17.17 -10.59 -14.81
CA ALA A 63 -15.88 -11.25 -14.75
C ALA A 63 -14.95 -10.53 -13.75
N LEU A 64 -14.72 -11.15 -12.59
CA LEU A 64 -13.75 -10.74 -11.57
C LEU A 64 -12.48 -11.59 -11.66
N LEU A 65 -11.80 -11.47 -12.79
CA LEU A 65 -10.53 -12.14 -13.05
C LEU A 65 -9.39 -11.13 -12.98
N TYR A 66 -8.33 -11.48 -12.27
CA TYR A 66 -7.06 -10.75 -12.24
C TYR A 66 -6.01 -11.52 -13.01
N PHE A 67 -5.30 -10.84 -13.90
CA PHE A 67 -4.15 -11.42 -14.58
C PHE A 67 -2.89 -11.13 -13.76
N ASP A 68 -2.32 -12.19 -13.19
CA ASP A 68 -1.05 -12.10 -12.49
C ASP A 68 0.09 -12.10 -13.52
N LYS A 69 0.75 -10.95 -13.70
CA LYS A 69 1.84 -10.78 -14.67
C LYS A 69 3.07 -11.60 -14.32
N GLU A 70 3.28 -11.93 -13.05
CA GLU A 70 4.49 -12.65 -12.62
C GLU A 70 4.39 -14.13 -12.96
N ASN A 71 3.24 -14.74 -12.67
CA ASN A 71 3.00 -16.16 -12.93
C ASN A 71 2.36 -16.43 -14.30
N GLY A 72 1.86 -15.39 -15.00
CA GLY A 72 1.13 -15.54 -16.26
C GLY A 72 -0.25 -16.20 -16.11
N GLU A 73 -0.78 -16.28 -14.89
CA GLU A 73 -2.04 -16.97 -14.60
C GLU A 73 -3.22 -16.00 -14.44
N GLN A 74 -4.40 -16.45 -14.86
CA GLN A 74 -5.65 -15.81 -14.46
C GLN A 74 -6.11 -16.33 -13.09
N LYS A 75 -6.27 -15.41 -12.15
CA LYS A 75 -6.76 -15.67 -10.79
C LYS A 75 -8.17 -15.12 -10.63
N GLU A 76 -9.07 -15.95 -10.15
CA GLU A 76 -10.41 -15.51 -9.78
C GLU A 76 -10.40 -14.78 -8.44
N ILE A 77 -11.03 -13.61 -8.39
CA ILE A 77 -11.17 -12.81 -7.19
C ILE A 77 -12.57 -13.02 -6.58
N ARG A 78 -12.60 -13.20 -5.27
CA ARG A 78 -13.84 -13.25 -4.49
C ARG A 78 -13.66 -12.55 -3.16
N TYR A 79 -14.50 -11.56 -2.88
CA TYR A 79 -14.54 -10.92 -1.59
C TYR A 79 -15.38 -11.75 -0.59
N ALA A 80 -14.69 -12.37 0.36
CA ALA A 80 -15.26 -13.10 1.46
C ALA A 80 -14.82 -12.47 2.79
N THR A 81 -15.77 -12.17 3.67
CA THR A 81 -15.52 -11.43 4.93
C THR A 81 -14.71 -12.24 5.94
N ASN A 82 -14.84 -13.56 5.91
CA ASN A 82 -14.18 -14.50 6.82
C ASN A 82 -12.80 -14.98 6.33
N GLN A 83 -12.37 -14.57 5.14
CA GLN A 83 -11.11 -15.00 4.53
C GLN A 83 -10.10 -13.86 4.51
N SER A 84 -8.82 -14.18 4.71
CA SER A 84 -7.72 -13.22 4.65
C SER A 84 -7.28 -12.91 3.22
N SER A 85 -7.39 -13.88 2.31
CA SER A 85 -6.99 -13.75 0.91
C SER A 85 -8.18 -13.40 0.00
N PRO A 86 -7.97 -12.51 -1.01
CA PRO A 86 -8.97 -12.20 -2.03
C PRO A 86 -9.07 -13.25 -3.14
N PHE A 87 -8.13 -14.18 -3.26
CA PHE A 87 -8.10 -15.17 -4.35
C PHE A 87 -8.87 -16.43 -4.00
N VAL A 88 -9.71 -16.91 -4.90
CA VAL A 88 -10.55 -18.10 -4.66
C VAL A 88 -9.70 -19.34 -4.37
N LYS A 89 -8.57 -19.53 -5.07
CA LYS A 89 -7.67 -20.67 -4.90
C LYS A 89 -7.05 -20.75 -3.49
N GLU A 90 -6.91 -19.63 -2.79
CA GLU A 90 -6.25 -19.54 -1.49
C GLU A 90 -7.24 -19.58 -0.31
N GLN A 91 -8.53 -19.43 -0.59
CA GLN A 91 -9.57 -19.41 0.45
C GLN A 91 -9.84 -20.82 0.95
N GLN A 92 -9.73 -21.01 2.26
CA GLN A 92 -9.91 -22.32 2.90
C GLN A 92 -11.25 -22.41 3.62
N GLY A 93 -12.02 -23.46 3.35
CA GLY A 93 -13.31 -23.70 3.99
C GLY A 93 -14.47 -22.93 3.36
N GLU A 94 -15.52 -22.69 4.15
CA GLU A 94 -16.71 -21.96 3.71
C GLU A 94 -16.41 -20.47 3.52
N ALA A 95 -17.00 -19.83 2.52
CA ALA A 95 -16.77 -18.42 2.21
C ALA A 95 -18.05 -17.60 2.41
N THR A 96 -18.04 -16.71 3.40
CA THR A 96 -19.13 -15.77 3.63
C THR A 96 -18.96 -14.55 2.72
N LEU A 97 -19.72 -14.51 1.63
CA LEU A 97 -19.65 -13.42 0.65
C LEU A 97 -20.03 -12.08 1.27
N GLY A 98 -19.16 -11.09 1.09
CA GLY A 98 -19.46 -9.71 1.46
C GLY A 98 -20.03 -8.92 0.29
N HIS A 99 -20.82 -7.89 0.57
CA HIS A 99 -21.22 -6.89 -0.40
C HIS A 99 -20.35 -5.64 -0.28
N ILE A 100 -19.91 -5.10 -1.42
CA ILE A 100 -19.15 -3.86 -1.49
C ILE A 100 -20.13 -2.76 -1.88
N ILE A 101 -20.55 -1.96 -0.91
CA ILE A 101 -21.60 -0.95 -1.07
C ILE A 101 -21.00 0.43 -0.79
N PHE A 102 -21.00 1.28 -1.81
CA PHE A 102 -20.71 2.70 -1.69
C PHE A 102 -21.98 3.40 -1.23
N LYS A 103 -21.85 4.24 -0.21
CA LYS A 103 -22.93 5.08 0.31
C LYS A 103 -22.61 6.53 0.00
N ASP A 104 -23.56 7.24 -0.59
CA ASP A 104 -23.40 8.66 -0.97
C ASP A 104 -22.13 8.91 -1.82
N GLY A 105 -21.75 7.93 -2.65
CA GLY A 105 -20.57 8.00 -3.50
C GLY A 105 -19.23 7.64 -2.83
N ALA A 106 -19.19 7.34 -1.54
CA ALA A 106 -17.97 6.98 -0.82
C ALA A 106 -18.07 5.61 -0.11
N LEU A 107 -16.91 4.99 0.10
CA LEU A 107 -16.74 3.76 0.88
C LEU A 107 -15.52 3.90 1.78
N PHE A 108 -15.77 3.97 3.10
CA PHE A 108 -14.72 3.93 4.11
C PHE A 108 -14.36 2.48 4.45
N VAL A 109 -13.09 2.12 4.33
CA VAL A 109 -12.59 0.78 4.64
C VAL A 109 -11.52 0.86 5.73
N PRO A 110 -11.81 0.37 6.95
CA PRO A 110 -10.84 0.38 8.04
C PRO A 110 -9.70 -0.60 7.75
N LYS A 111 -8.54 -0.34 8.37
CA LYS A 111 -7.32 -1.13 8.28
C LYS A 111 -7.48 -2.60 8.70
N GLU A 112 -8.52 -2.93 9.45
CA GLU A 112 -8.83 -4.31 9.84
C GLU A 112 -9.29 -5.16 8.64
N LYS A 113 -9.97 -4.54 7.67
CA LYS A 113 -10.52 -5.22 6.49
C LYS A 113 -9.50 -5.30 5.35
N GLN A 114 -8.34 -5.89 5.64
CA GLN A 114 -7.23 -6.02 4.69
C GLN A 114 -7.61 -6.77 3.41
N ASN A 115 -8.50 -7.76 3.52
CA ASN A 115 -9.03 -8.49 2.36
C ASN A 115 -9.75 -7.54 1.38
N LEU A 116 -10.65 -6.68 1.89
CA LEU A 116 -11.40 -5.72 1.09
C LEU A 116 -10.48 -4.67 0.47
N GLN A 117 -9.52 -4.14 1.24
CA GLN A 117 -8.55 -3.17 0.72
C GLN A 117 -7.72 -3.76 -0.42
N LYS A 118 -7.25 -5.00 -0.29
CA LYS A 118 -6.50 -5.68 -1.36
C LYS A 118 -7.35 -5.87 -2.61
N VAL A 119 -8.62 -6.26 -2.47
CA VAL A 119 -9.54 -6.34 -3.62
C VAL A 119 -9.60 -4.97 -4.29
N LEU A 120 -9.94 -3.91 -3.54
CA LEU A 120 -10.22 -2.60 -4.12
C LEU A 120 -8.99 -1.88 -4.68
N SER A 121 -7.86 -1.93 -3.98
CA SER A 121 -6.64 -1.20 -4.36
C SER A 121 -5.72 -1.99 -5.30
N LEU A 122 -5.78 -3.32 -5.38
CA LEU A 122 -4.86 -4.09 -6.24
C LEU A 122 -5.56 -4.82 -7.38
N TYR A 123 -6.57 -5.62 -7.07
CA TYR A 123 -6.99 -6.68 -7.99
C TYR A 123 -8.25 -6.37 -8.79
N HIS A 124 -9.11 -5.48 -8.29
CA HIS A 124 -10.43 -5.31 -8.87
C HIS A 124 -10.39 -4.62 -10.25
N PRO A 125 -11.09 -5.17 -11.28
CA PRO A 125 -11.01 -4.70 -12.66
C PRO A 125 -11.66 -3.32 -12.90
N LEU A 126 -12.52 -2.88 -11.98
CA LEU A 126 -13.18 -1.57 -12.02
C LEU A 126 -12.38 -0.46 -11.29
N LYS A 127 -11.21 -0.80 -10.70
CA LYS A 127 -10.29 0.18 -10.12
C LYS A 127 -9.91 1.20 -11.19
N ASN A 128 -9.92 2.48 -10.83
CA ASN A 128 -9.65 3.64 -11.69
C ASN A 128 -10.65 3.86 -12.84
N LYS A 129 -11.67 3.00 -13.00
CA LYS A 129 -12.74 3.16 -13.99
C LYS A 129 -14.01 3.69 -13.35
N LEU A 130 -14.46 3.04 -12.27
CA LEU A 130 -15.69 3.42 -11.56
C LEU A 130 -15.42 4.06 -10.22
N TYR A 131 -14.31 3.72 -9.58
CA TYR A 131 -13.92 4.28 -8.29
C TYR A 131 -12.40 4.48 -8.25
N LYS A 132 -11.98 5.43 -7.42
CA LYS A 132 -10.58 5.70 -7.10
C LYS A 132 -10.37 5.71 -5.59
N GLU A 133 -9.15 5.44 -5.17
CA GLU A 133 -8.73 5.67 -3.79
C GLU A 133 -8.58 7.19 -3.60
N LEU A 134 -9.09 7.71 -2.49
CA LEU A 134 -8.91 9.09 -2.11
C LEU A 134 -7.56 9.20 -1.40
N ASP A 135 -6.58 9.77 -2.10
CA ASP A 135 -5.30 10.11 -1.50
C ASP A 135 -5.41 11.50 -0.87
N GLN A 136 -5.35 11.55 0.46
CA GLN A 136 -5.41 12.82 1.19
C GLN A 136 -4.13 13.63 1.01
N VAL A 137 -3.00 12.98 0.69
CA VAL A 137 -1.73 13.68 0.49
C VAL A 137 -1.75 14.45 -0.82
N GLU A 138 -2.19 13.80 -1.91
CA GLU A 138 -2.33 14.42 -3.23
C GLU A 138 -3.25 15.66 -3.17
N ILE A 139 -4.40 15.55 -2.49
CA ILE A 139 -5.32 16.69 -2.33
C ILE A 139 -4.67 17.83 -1.54
N ALA A 140 -3.93 17.51 -0.48
CA ALA A 140 -3.29 18.54 0.34
C ALA A 140 -2.15 19.25 -0.40
N GLU A 141 -1.40 18.54 -1.24
CA GLU A 141 -0.37 19.11 -2.11
C GLU A 141 -1.00 20.05 -3.16
N ASP A 142 -2.03 19.59 -3.87
CA ASP A 142 -2.77 20.41 -4.85
C ASP A 142 -3.36 21.68 -4.20
N GLU A 143 -3.94 21.56 -3.00
CA GLU A 143 -4.48 22.71 -2.25
C GLU A 143 -3.38 23.69 -1.82
N LEU A 144 -2.20 23.19 -1.41
CA LEU A 144 -1.06 24.02 -1.05
C LEU A 144 -0.53 24.79 -2.28
N ASP A 145 -0.38 24.12 -3.41
CA ASP A 145 0.07 24.73 -4.66
C ASP A 145 -0.89 25.84 -5.14
N ILE A 146 -2.20 25.62 -5.01
CA ILE A 146 -3.21 26.64 -5.30
C ILE A 146 -3.08 27.84 -4.35
N LEU A 147 -2.82 27.60 -3.07
CA LEU A 147 -2.60 28.68 -2.09
C LEU A 147 -1.35 29.49 -2.41
N GLU A 148 -0.24 28.82 -2.78
CA GLU A 148 0.99 29.49 -3.20
C GLU A 148 0.77 30.34 -4.45
N LEU A 149 0.08 29.79 -5.46
CA LEU A 149 -0.28 30.52 -6.68
C LEU A 149 -1.15 31.76 -6.37
N GLN A 150 -2.10 31.63 -5.45
CA GLN A 150 -2.93 32.76 -5.01
C GLN A 150 -2.12 33.83 -4.30
N ILE A 151 -1.17 33.45 -3.44
CA ILE A 151 -0.29 34.39 -2.73
C ILE A 151 0.61 35.13 -3.72
N ASP A 152 1.19 34.43 -4.69
CA ASP A 152 2.00 35.04 -5.74
C ASP A 152 1.19 36.00 -6.60
N ALA A 153 -0.02 35.61 -6.99
CA ALA A 153 -0.93 36.49 -7.72
C ALA A 153 -1.30 37.75 -6.91
N LEU A 154 -1.56 37.62 -5.60
CA LEU A 154 -1.85 38.76 -4.73
C LEU A 154 -0.66 39.70 -4.56
N ASN A 155 0.55 39.15 -4.46
CA ASN A 155 1.78 39.95 -4.39
C ASN A 155 2.07 40.64 -5.72
N ALA A 156 1.86 39.95 -6.85
CA ALA A 156 1.98 40.53 -8.18
C ALA A 156 0.94 41.64 -8.41
N ALA A 157 -0.32 41.44 -8.00
CA ALA A 157 -1.37 42.44 -8.10
C ALA A 157 -1.09 43.67 -7.23
N ARG A 158 -0.57 43.48 -6.00
CA ARG A 158 -0.14 44.60 -5.14
C ARG A 158 1.06 45.36 -5.68
N GLY A 159 1.94 44.69 -6.41
CA GLY A 159 3.13 45.29 -7.03
C GLY A 159 2.90 45.81 -8.45
N MET A 160 1.70 45.68 -9.01
CA MET A 160 1.38 46.10 -10.38
C MET A 160 1.17 47.62 -10.42
N ASP A 161 1.80 48.29 -11.39
CA ASP A 161 1.61 49.71 -11.62
C ASP A 161 0.15 50.01 -12.01
N ILE A 162 -0.34 51.18 -11.59
CA ILE A 162 -1.74 51.61 -11.78
C ILE A 162 -2.13 51.59 -13.27
N ASP A 163 -1.24 52.02 -14.17
CA ASP A 163 -1.49 52.00 -15.61
C ASP A 163 -1.66 50.57 -16.17
N HIS A 164 -0.96 49.59 -15.60
CA HIS A 164 -1.13 48.17 -15.98
C HIS A 164 -2.41 47.58 -15.37
N ALA A 165 -2.77 47.98 -14.16
CA ALA A 165 -4.01 47.55 -13.52
C ALA A 165 -5.25 48.07 -14.26
N GLU A 166 -5.20 49.31 -14.76
CA GLU A 166 -6.28 49.91 -15.56
C GLU A 166 -6.42 49.28 -16.95
N ALA A 167 -5.32 48.82 -17.57
CA ALA A 167 -5.35 48.16 -18.87
C ALA A 167 -5.97 46.74 -18.84
N ILE A 168 -6.05 46.12 -17.66
CA ILE A 168 -6.60 44.77 -17.46
C ILE A 168 -8.08 44.81 -17.01
N LEU A 169 -8.53 45.95 -16.46
CA LEU A 169 -9.90 46.18 -15.98
C LEU A 169 -10.90 46.39 -17.14
#